data_AF-A0A7Y4FQN7-F1
#
_entry.id   AF-A0A7Y4FQN7-F1
#
_cell.length_a   1.000
_cell.length_b   1.000
_cell.length_c   1.000
_cell.angle_alpha   90.00
_cell.angle_beta   90.00
_cell.angle_gamma   90.00
#
_symmetry.space_group_name_H-M   'P 1'
#
loop_
_entity.id
_entity.type
_entity.pdbx_description
1 polymer ?
#
loop_
_entity_poly.entity_id
_entity_poly.type
_entity_poly.pdbx_seq_one_letter_code
_entity_poly.pdbx_strand_id
1 'polypeptide(L)'
;MKNITPLVMLLISASAASETYIVSPNTKHGLPTLTEEPNLYQAPSFDFFDFSEGYLAQRAEASALLPIALNSIDRVCISTTFSEIDREERYPQSGVLVYTYATNAQGKKTHNTTIGDRIPLAELSQHCLDESSWVYDNWLADKRIDFTPYSSAFALIENVDVVVEGDLSLSQDPVEFVEQYFDFITKVGFNQSASFYHTDAIRELKSIIMEGLQNGNQNVLDIVNIAFGTGAAREDIAVMDDKVFMNTFLNIRKITQGSNIAKLSSFTVINDFDYQGQKYITVEKKEQFGDRITTQYEIITLKSEGEYWMLNMSGDIKALLGM
;
A
#
# COMPACT_ATOMS: atom_id res chain seq x y z
N MET A 1 22.47 7.96 49.30
CA MET A 1 21.10 8.21 48.83
C MET A 1 21.17 8.77 47.42
N LYS A 2 20.37 8.18 46.53
CA LYS A 2 20.28 8.43 45.09
C LYS A 2 19.91 9.89 44.80
N ASN A 3 20.51 10.48 43.76
CA ASN A 3 19.82 11.45 42.91
C ASN A 3 20.00 10.99 41.47
N ILE A 4 18.90 10.50 40.91
CA ILE A 4 18.74 10.01 39.55
C ILE A 4 18.45 11.22 38.66
N THR A 5 19.38 11.47 37.74
CA THR A 5 19.21 11.92 36.34
C THR A 5 18.04 12.84 35.95
N PRO A 6 18.31 14.03 35.36
CA PRO A 6 17.40 14.65 34.40
C PRO A 6 17.68 14.05 33.02
N LEU A 7 17.28 12.78 32.80
CA LEU A 7 17.36 12.10 31.50
C LEU A 7 15.99 11.50 31.12
N VAL A 8 14.91 12.18 31.56
CA VAL A 8 13.51 11.78 31.31
C VAL A 8 12.76 12.85 30.49
N MET A 9 13.43 13.94 30.08
CA MET A 9 12.84 14.98 29.22
C MET A 9 13.38 15.02 27.78
N LEU A 10 14.19 14.05 27.38
CA LEU A 10 14.18 13.59 25.99
C LEU A 10 13.09 12.52 25.90
N LEU A 11 11.86 12.97 26.15
CA LEU A 11 10.69 12.32 25.59
C LEU A 11 10.96 12.30 24.09
N ILE A 12 11.19 11.09 23.63
CA ILE A 12 11.22 10.68 22.24
C ILE A 12 9.89 11.19 21.66
N SER A 13 9.88 12.43 21.18
CA SER A 13 9.07 12.80 20.04
C SER A 13 9.68 12.03 18.87
N ALA A 14 9.46 10.71 18.86
CA ALA A 14 9.32 10.01 17.61
C ALA A 14 8.10 10.69 17.00
N SER A 15 8.34 11.72 16.18
CA SER A 15 7.49 11.89 15.00
C SER A 15 7.29 10.48 14.47
N ALA A 16 6.05 9.98 14.49
CA ALA A 16 5.71 8.77 13.77
C ALA A 16 6.40 8.92 12.41
N ALA A 17 7.39 8.06 12.16
CA ALA A 17 8.13 8.17 10.92
C ALA A 17 7.12 7.78 9.85
N SER A 18 6.76 8.73 8.99
CA SER A 18 5.88 8.49 7.87
C SER A 18 6.30 7.22 7.15
N GLU A 19 5.34 6.34 6.94
CA GLU A 19 5.54 5.06 6.27
C GLU A 19 5.38 5.25 4.75
N THR A 20 6.11 4.47 3.97
CA THR A 20 6.02 4.47 2.52
C THR A 20 5.16 3.31 2.05
N TYR A 21 4.14 3.61 1.25
CA TYR A 21 3.23 2.65 0.64
C TYR A 21 3.32 2.72 -0.88
N ILE A 22 3.44 1.57 -1.52
CA ILE A 22 3.41 1.43 -2.97
C ILE A 22 2.03 0.90 -3.36
N VAL A 23 1.28 1.69 -4.12
CA VAL A 23 -0.04 1.38 -4.62
C VAL A 23 0.05 1.15 -6.12
N SER A 24 -0.28 -0.07 -6.55
CA SER A 24 -0.41 -0.37 -7.98
C SER A 24 -1.77 0.15 -8.47
N PRO A 25 -1.80 1.08 -9.44
CA PRO A 25 -3.02 1.72 -9.91
C PRO A 25 -3.84 0.77 -10.79
N ASN A 26 -5.14 1.03 -10.87
CA ASN A 26 -6.01 0.47 -11.90
C ASN A 26 -5.81 1.25 -13.19
N THR A 27 -5.51 0.57 -14.29
CA THR A 27 -5.35 1.17 -15.62
C THR A 27 -6.56 0.86 -16.50
N LYS A 28 -7.03 1.83 -17.30
CA LYS A 28 -8.24 1.66 -18.13
C LYS A 28 -8.12 0.59 -19.21
N HIS A 29 -6.95 0.49 -19.82
CA HIS A 29 -6.73 -0.35 -21.00
C HIS A 29 -5.75 -1.51 -20.78
N GLY A 30 -5.23 -1.69 -19.56
CA GLY A 30 -4.09 -2.58 -19.31
C GLY A 30 -2.81 -2.03 -19.96
N LEU A 31 -1.64 -2.33 -19.40
CA LEU A 31 -0.34 -1.94 -19.97
C LEU A 31 0.05 -3.00 -21.02
N PRO A 32 0.39 -2.68 -22.29
CA PRO A 32 1.24 -1.59 -22.75
C PRO A 32 0.53 -0.62 -23.71
N THR A 33 0.24 0.59 -23.25
CA THR A 33 -0.37 1.65 -24.06
C THR A 33 0.67 2.75 -24.29
N LEU A 34 0.98 3.06 -25.55
CA LEU A 34 1.68 4.30 -25.87
C LEU A 34 0.74 5.46 -25.51
N THR A 35 1.14 6.26 -24.52
CA THR A 35 0.40 7.47 -24.15
C THR A 35 1.25 8.67 -24.54
N GLU A 36 0.92 9.27 -25.66
CA GLU A 36 1.60 10.46 -26.14
C GLU A 36 1.34 11.65 -25.22
N GLU A 37 2.29 12.59 -25.19
CA GLU A 37 2.14 13.82 -24.44
C GLU A 37 0.82 14.53 -24.77
N PRO A 38 -0.08 14.68 -23.79
CA PRO A 38 -1.32 15.41 -24.00
C PRO A 38 -0.98 16.88 -24.28
N ASN A 39 -1.55 17.43 -25.35
CA ASN A 39 -1.39 18.85 -25.66
C ASN A 39 -2.01 19.69 -24.54
N LEU A 40 -1.23 20.25 -23.61
CA LEU A 40 -1.75 21.01 -22.46
C LEU A 40 -2.56 22.25 -22.84
N TYR A 41 -2.35 22.79 -24.04
CA TYR A 41 -3.07 23.96 -24.56
C TYR A 41 -4.37 23.58 -25.29
N GLN A 42 -4.54 22.30 -25.62
CA GLN A 42 -5.75 21.72 -26.21
C GLN A 42 -6.28 20.53 -25.39
N ALA A 43 -5.76 20.38 -24.17
CA ALA A 43 -5.91 19.18 -23.33
C ALA A 43 -7.39 18.93 -23.12
N PRO A 44 -7.79 17.65 -23.07
CA PRO A 44 -9.14 17.18 -23.37
C PRO A 44 -10.15 18.10 -22.69
N SER A 45 -10.93 18.87 -23.49
CA SER A 45 -11.69 20.05 -23.08
C SER A 45 -12.23 19.90 -21.66
N PHE A 46 -11.43 20.33 -20.67
CA PHE A 46 -11.70 20.03 -19.28
C PHE A 46 -12.80 20.98 -18.88
N ASP A 47 -13.97 20.46 -18.54
CA ASP A 47 -14.99 21.29 -17.93
C ASP A 47 -14.55 21.57 -16.50
N PHE A 48 -13.89 22.71 -16.33
CA PHE A 48 -13.48 23.21 -15.03
C PHE A 48 -14.67 23.34 -14.09
N PHE A 49 -15.91 23.44 -14.58
CA PHE A 49 -17.11 23.60 -13.77
C PHE A 49 -17.90 22.30 -13.52
N ASP A 50 -17.43 21.15 -13.99
CA ASP A 50 -18.13 19.88 -13.76
C ASP A 50 -17.75 19.24 -12.41
N PHE A 51 -18.69 19.16 -11.48
CA PHE A 51 -18.46 18.56 -10.16
C PHE A 51 -18.96 17.13 -10.04
N SER A 52 -19.35 16.51 -11.15
CA SER A 52 -19.93 15.18 -11.12
C SER A 52 -18.91 14.16 -10.63
N GLU A 53 -19.39 13.31 -9.72
CA GLU A 53 -18.62 12.19 -9.23
C GLU A 53 -18.20 11.29 -10.41
N GLY A 54 -16.90 10.99 -10.49
CA GLY A 54 -16.34 10.19 -11.59
C GLY A 54 -15.97 10.98 -12.86
N TYR A 55 -16.15 12.30 -12.92
CA TYR A 55 -15.67 13.10 -14.05
C TYR A 55 -14.14 12.97 -14.25
N LEU A 56 -13.36 13.15 -13.17
CA LEU A 56 -11.90 13.02 -13.22
C LEU A 56 -11.46 11.61 -13.63
N ALA A 57 -12.14 10.59 -13.10
CA ALA A 57 -11.94 9.19 -13.45
C ALA A 57 -12.12 8.92 -14.96
N GLN A 58 -13.08 9.57 -15.61
CA GLN A 58 -13.29 9.44 -17.06
C GLN A 58 -12.16 10.05 -17.88
N ARG A 59 -11.37 10.98 -17.32
CA ARG A 59 -10.25 11.63 -17.99
C ARG A 59 -8.92 10.93 -17.73
N ALA A 60 -8.72 10.38 -16.54
CA ALA A 60 -7.50 9.70 -16.16
C ALA A 60 -7.30 8.36 -16.87
N GLU A 61 -6.07 8.01 -17.24
CA GLU A 61 -5.76 6.68 -17.79
C GLU A 61 -5.49 5.66 -16.68
N ALA A 62 -5.15 6.13 -15.48
CA ALA A 62 -4.86 5.33 -14.32
C ALA A 62 -5.45 5.95 -13.05
N SER A 63 -5.79 5.09 -12.09
CA SER A 63 -6.34 5.49 -10.80
C SER A 63 -5.73 4.65 -9.68
N ALA A 64 -5.03 5.30 -8.75
CA ALA A 64 -4.58 4.67 -7.51
C ALA A 64 -5.66 4.83 -6.44
N LEU A 65 -6.11 3.72 -5.88
CA LEU A 65 -7.06 3.72 -4.76
C LEU A 65 -6.27 3.72 -3.45
N LEU A 66 -6.52 4.72 -2.60
CA LEU A 66 -5.84 4.86 -1.33
C LEU A 66 -6.59 4.09 -0.23
N PRO A 67 -5.89 3.46 0.72
CA PRO A 67 -6.53 2.71 1.77
C PRO A 67 -7.28 3.66 2.72
N ILE A 68 -8.42 3.22 3.25
CA ILE A 68 -9.26 4.03 4.14
C ILE A 68 -8.53 4.42 5.43
N ALA A 69 -7.60 3.58 5.88
CA ALA A 69 -6.75 3.82 7.05
C ALA A 69 -5.72 4.93 6.84
N LEU A 70 -5.40 5.32 5.60
CA LEU A 70 -4.47 6.41 5.33
C LEU A 70 -5.06 7.73 5.84
N ASN A 71 -4.39 8.36 6.79
CA ASN A 71 -4.87 9.54 7.48
C ASN A 71 -4.15 10.82 7.06
N SER A 72 -2.87 10.72 6.71
CA SER A 72 -2.06 11.83 6.20
C SER A 72 -1.33 11.41 4.92
N ILE A 73 -0.94 12.40 4.13
CA ILE A 73 -0.02 12.27 3.01
C ILE A 73 1.02 13.36 3.20
N ASP A 74 2.27 12.95 3.30
CA ASP A 74 3.43 13.83 3.33
C ASP A 74 3.99 14.03 1.93
N ARG A 75 3.93 12.98 1.09
CA ARG A 75 4.43 13.02 -0.28
C ARG A 75 3.78 11.98 -1.17
N VAL A 76 3.65 12.29 -2.46
CA VAL A 76 3.29 11.33 -3.51
C VAL A 76 4.29 11.38 -4.65
N CYS A 77 4.78 10.21 -5.06
CA CYS A 77 5.55 10.06 -6.29
C CYS A 77 4.90 9.02 -7.20
N ILE A 78 4.90 9.26 -8.51
CA ILE A 78 4.39 8.33 -9.52
C ILE A 78 5.59 7.83 -10.33
N SER A 79 5.88 6.54 -10.19
CA SER A 79 6.98 5.86 -10.87
C SER A 79 6.45 5.14 -12.10
N THR A 80 6.98 5.46 -13.26
CA THR A 80 6.64 4.81 -14.53
C THR A 80 7.86 4.09 -15.09
N THR A 81 7.70 2.80 -15.37
CA THR A 81 8.71 1.99 -16.06
C THR A 81 8.41 1.97 -17.55
N PHE A 82 9.39 2.33 -18.35
CA PHE A 82 9.32 2.39 -19.81
C PHE A 82 10.26 1.38 -20.46
N SER A 83 9.85 0.87 -21.62
CA SER A 83 10.69 0.11 -22.54
C SER A 83 10.52 0.58 -23.99
N GLU A 84 11.33 0.03 -24.89
CA GLU A 84 11.34 0.37 -26.33
C GLU A 84 11.46 1.89 -26.60
N ILE A 85 12.19 2.61 -25.74
CA ILE A 85 12.33 4.06 -25.83
C ILE A 85 13.05 4.44 -27.13
N ASP A 86 12.37 5.22 -27.97
CA ASP A 86 12.98 5.87 -29.12
C ASP A 86 13.97 6.96 -28.65
N ARG A 87 15.24 6.77 -29.01
CA ARG A 87 16.34 7.66 -28.64
C ARG A 87 16.74 8.60 -29.77
N GLU A 88 16.08 8.53 -30.92
CA GLU A 88 16.35 9.43 -32.05
C GLU A 88 15.74 10.82 -31.83
N GLU A 89 14.73 10.92 -30.96
CA GLU A 89 14.06 12.17 -30.64
C GLU A 89 14.92 13.09 -29.78
N ARG A 90 14.87 14.40 -30.06
CA ARG A 90 15.73 15.37 -29.38
C ARG A 90 15.08 15.80 -28.07
N TYR A 91 15.61 15.29 -26.95
CA TYR A 91 15.15 15.55 -25.57
C TYR A 91 13.81 14.90 -25.19
N PRO A 92 13.68 13.57 -25.32
CA PRO A 92 12.45 12.88 -24.95
C PRO A 92 12.13 13.11 -23.45
N GLN A 93 10.85 13.35 -23.15
CA GLN A 93 10.36 13.59 -21.79
C GLN A 93 9.39 12.50 -21.36
N SER A 94 9.43 12.15 -20.09
CA SER A 94 8.33 11.49 -19.39
C SER A 94 7.52 12.58 -18.69
N GLY A 95 6.21 12.37 -18.54
CA GLY A 95 5.39 13.24 -17.71
C GLY A 95 4.21 12.52 -17.10
N VAL A 96 3.61 13.17 -16.12
CA VAL A 96 2.37 12.72 -15.49
C VAL A 96 1.42 13.92 -15.37
N LEU A 97 0.17 13.73 -15.78
CA LEU A 97 -0.92 14.63 -15.43
C LEU A 97 -1.75 14.03 -14.31
N VAL A 98 -1.92 14.76 -13.22
CA VAL A 98 -2.79 14.38 -12.11
C VAL A 98 -4.02 15.27 -12.08
N TYR A 99 -5.17 14.64 -11.88
CA TYR A 99 -6.48 15.29 -11.90
C TYR A 99 -7.04 15.32 -10.47
N THR A 100 -7.50 16.49 -10.03
CA THR A 100 -8.08 16.67 -8.69
C THR A 100 -9.12 17.80 -8.69
N TYR A 101 -9.83 17.98 -7.57
CA TYR A 101 -10.74 19.11 -7.38
C TYR A 101 -10.02 20.25 -6.65
N ALA A 102 -10.03 21.45 -7.22
CA ALA A 102 -9.62 22.65 -6.52
C ALA A 102 -10.58 22.98 -5.38
N THR A 103 -10.06 23.54 -4.29
CA THR A 103 -10.85 23.95 -3.12
C THR A 103 -10.87 25.46 -2.93
N ASN A 104 -11.97 25.96 -2.37
CA ASN A 104 -12.04 27.36 -1.94
C ASN A 104 -11.36 27.57 -0.57
N ALA A 105 -11.35 28.83 -0.12
CA ALA A 105 -10.82 29.21 1.20
C ALA A 105 -11.49 28.51 2.40
N GLN A 106 -12.62 27.81 2.19
CA GLN A 106 -13.32 27.01 3.19
C GLN A 106 -13.07 25.50 3.04
N GLY A 107 -12.14 25.08 2.16
CA GLY A 107 -11.82 23.67 1.92
C GLY A 107 -12.87 22.90 1.11
N LYS A 108 -13.86 23.58 0.50
CA LYS A 108 -14.89 22.93 -0.31
C LYS A 108 -14.47 22.86 -1.78
N LYS A 109 -14.79 21.76 -2.46
CA LYS A 109 -14.57 21.58 -3.90
C LYS A 109 -15.25 22.68 -4.72
N THR A 110 -14.55 23.23 -5.72
CA THR A 110 -15.01 24.40 -6.50
C THR A 110 -14.69 24.43 -7.98
N HIS A 111 -13.71 23.68 -8.48
CA HIS A 111 -13.56 23.33 -9.90
C HIS A 111 -12.70 22.07 -10.02
N ASN A 112 -12.74 21.41 -11.17
CA ASN A 112 -11.71 20.42 -11.49
C ASN A 112 -10.41 21.14 -11.86
N THR A 113 -9.27 20.50 -11.61
CA THR A 113 -7.96 21.02 -11.99
C THR A 113 -6.99 19.90 -12.35
N THR A 114 -5.94 20.27 -13.07
CA THR A 114 -4.89 19.37 -13.54
C THR A 114 -3.54 19.91 -13.11
N ILE A 115 -2.68 19.03 -12.61
CA ILE A 115 -1.32 19.29 -12.19
C ILE A 115 -0.40 18.45 -13.08
N GLY A 116 0.64 19.06 -13.65
CA GLY A 116 1.54 18.37 -14.58
C GLY A 116 2.99 18.47 -14.14
N ASP A 117 3.70 17.35 -14.20
CA ASP A 117 5.15 17.27 -13.99
C ASP A 117 5.84 16.60 -15.18
N ARG A 118 7.10 16.96 -15.44
CA ARG A 118 7.90 16.49 -16.57
C ARG A 118 9.37 16.35 -16.20
N ILE A 119 9.95 15.24 -16.60
CA ILE A 119 11.38 14.96 -16.46
C ILE A 119 11.93 14.31 -17.73
N PRO A 120 13.27 14.27 -17.92
CA PRO A 120 13.86 13.51 -19.02
C PRO A 120 13.41 12.05 -19.02
N LEU A 121 13.02 11.53 -20.19
CA LEU A 121 12.55 10.15 -20.32
C LEU A 121 13.68 9.16 -20.03
N ALA A 122 13.44 8.24 -19.11
CA ALA A 122 14.33 7.13 -18.78
C ALA A 122 13.52 5.83 -18.58
N GLU A 123 14.22 4.69 -18.58
CA GLU A 123 13.62 3.37 -18.32
C GLU A 123 12.82 3.33 -17.01
N LEU A 124 13.26 4.07 -15.99
CA LEU A 124 12.47 4.36 -14.79
C LEU A 124 12.40 5.88 -14.62
N SER A 125 11.20 6.43 -14.72
CA SER A 125 10.93 7.85 -14.54
C SER A 125 10.03 8.05 -13.32
N GLN A 126 10.48 8.83 -12.34
CA GLN A 126 9.74 9.10 -11.10
C GLN A 126 9.36 10.58 -11.00
N HIS A 127 8.07 10.85 -10.86
CA HIS A 127 7.48 12.19 -10.76
C HIS A 127 6.97 12.41 -9.35
N CYS A 128 7.65 13.24 -8.56
CA CYS A 128 7.26 13.52 -7.18
C CYS A 128 6.52 14.85 -7.11
N LEU A 129 5.30 14.80 -6.59
CA LEU A 129 4.36 15.90 -6.57
C LEU A 129 4.47 16.61 -5.23
N ASP A 130 5.38 17.58 -5.12
CA ASP A 130 5.54 18.41 -3.93
C ASP A 130 4.51 19.57 -3.94
N GLU A 131 3.24 19.18 -3.90
CA GLU A 131 2.09 20.08 -4.04
C GLU A 131 1.67 20.71 -2.71
N SER A 132 0.88 21.79 -2.78
CA SER A 132 0.27 22.38 -1.60
C SER A 132 -0.73 21.43 -0.92
N SER A 133 -0.87 21.53 0.40
CA SER A 133 -1.64 20.60 1.25
C SER A 133 -3.07 20.33 0.77
N TRP A 134 -3.73 21.29 0.13
CA TRP A 134 -5.10 21.11 -0.37
C TRP A 134 -5.22 19.97 -1.40
N VAL A 135 -4.17 19.67 -2.16
CA VAL A 135 -4.15 18.56 -3.13
C VAL A 135 -4.21 17.23 -2.38
N TYR A 136 -3.35 17.08 -1.38
CA TYR A 136 -3.28 15.90 -0.52
C TYR A 136 -4.56 15.71 0.28
N ASP A 137 -5.14 16.79 0.82
CA ASP A 137 -6.41 16.77 1.53
C ASP A 137 -7.55 16.24 0.63
N ASN A 138 -7.58 16.64 -0.65
CA ASN A 138 -8.57 16.12 -1.59
C ASN A 138 -8.34 14.64 -1.92
N TRP A 139 -7.11 14.20 -2.14
CA TRP A 139 -6.84 12.78 -2.39
C TRP A 139 -7.15 11.92 -1.17
N LEU A 140 -6.89 12.42 0.04
CA LEU A 140 -7.27 11.78 1.29
C LEU A 140 -8.79 11.72 1.47
N ALA A 141 -9.52 12.77 1.10
CA ALA A 141 -10.98 12.80 1.17
C ALA A 141 -11.62 11.85 0.14
N ASP A 142 -11.09 11.83 -1.08
CA ASP A 142 -11.60 11.01 -2.18
C ASP A 142 -11.07 9.56 -2.15
N LYS A 143 -10.07 9.30 -1.29
CA LYS A 143 -9.30 8.05 -1.20
C LYS A 143 -8.83 7.56 -2.57
N ARG A 144 -8.43 8.50 -3.43
CA ARG A 144 -8.13 8.23 -4.83
C ARG A 144 -7.22 9.29 -5.44
N ILE A 145 -6.31 8.83 -6.30
CA ILE A 145 -5.48 9.68 -7.15
C ILE A 145 -5.72 9.27 -8.60
N ASP A 146 -6.23 10.21 -9.39
CA ASP A 146 -6.53 10.04 -10.81
C ASP A 146 -5.44 10.69 -11.65
N PHE A 147 -4.83 9.96 -12.58
CA PHE A 147 -3.70 10.47 -13.35
C PHE A 147 -3.52 9.81 -14.73
N THR A 148 -2.70 10.43 -15.56
CA THR A 148 -2.30 9.95 -16.88
C THR A 148 -0.78 10.07 -17.01
N PRO A 149 -0.02 8.96 -16.95
CA PRO A 149 1.38 8.95 -17.34
C PRO A 149 1.50 9.04 -18.86
N TYR A 150 2.53 9.73 -19.35
CA TYR A 150 2.76 9.90 -20.78
C TYR A 150 4.26 10.02 -21.11
N SER A 151 4.57 9.89 -22.40
CA SER A 151 5.88 10.17 -22.97
C SER A 151 5.77 11.11 -24.17
N SER A 152 6.75 12.00 -24.36
CA SER A 152 6.81 12.89 -25.53
C SER A 152 7.43 12.22 -26.76
N ALA A 153 7.93 10.99 -26.60
CA ALA A 153 8.55 10.17 -27.62
C ALA A 153 7.96 8.75 -27.55
N PHE A 154 8.19 7.93 -28.57
CA PHE A 154 7.75 6.54 -28.54
C PHE A 154 8.42 5.80 -27.38
N ALA A 155 7.61 5.27 -26.47
CA ALA A 155 8.02 4.39 -25.38
C ALA A 155 6.80 3.58 -24.90
N LEU A 156 7.01 2.30 -24.60
CA LEU A 156 5.98 1.46 -24.02
C LEU A 156 6.00 1.59 -22.51
N ILE A 157 4.85 1.87 -21.90
CA ILE A 157 4.68 1.83 -20.44
C ILE A 157 4.52 0.37 -20.02
N GLU A 158 5.48 -0.16 -19.27
CA GLU A 158 5.44 -1.54 -18.74
C GLU A 158 4.75 -1.62 -17.39
N ASN A 159 5.01 -0.64 -16.53
CA ASN A 159 4.49 -0.61 -15.17
C ASN A 159 4.33 0.82 -14.70
N VAL A 160 3.37 1.03 -13.80
CA VAL A 160 3.17 2.31 -13.12
C VAL A 160 2.85 2.01 -11.66
N ASP A 161 3.53 2.67 -10.74
CA ASP A 161 3.29 2.56 -9.30
C ASP A 161 3.17 3.95 -8.68
N VAL A 162 2.26 4.08 -7.70
CA VAL A 162 2.09 5.30 -6.91
C VAL A 162 2.69 5.06 -5.52
N VAL A 163 3.74 5.80 -5.20
CA VAL A 163 4.43 5.77 -3.92
C VAL A 163 3.88 6.89 -3.06
N VAL A 164 3.30 6.54 -1.90
CA VAL A 164 2.72 7.48 -0.94
C VAL A 164 3.50 7.40 0.35
N GLU A 165 4.03 8.52 0.80
CA GLU A 165 4.56 8.69 2.15
C GLU A 165 3.44 9.29 3.01
N GLY A 166 3.08 8.61 4.10
CA GLY A 166 2.12 9.14 5.08
C GLY A 166 1.87 8.20 6.27
N ASP A 167 0.90 8.56 7.09
CA ASP A 167 0.54 7.82 8.31
C ASP A 167 -0.81 7.14 8.20
N LEU A 168 -0.93 5.96 8.85
CA LEU A 168 -2.21 5.29 9.07
C LEU A 168 -2.81 5.72 10.40
N SER A 169 -4.14 5.82 10.43
CA SER A 169 -4.93 5.90 11.66
C SER A 169 -5.77 4.64 11.79
N LEU A 170 -5.27 3.67 12.56
CA LEU A 170 -5.94 2.40 12.78
C LEU A 170 -7.10 2.56 13.78
N SER A 171 -8.25 1.95 13.49
CA SER A 171 -9.43 2.07 14.35
C SER A 171 -9.24 1.31 15.67
N GLN A 172 -9.80 1.87 16.74
CA GLN A 172 -9.97 1.19 18.03
C GLN A 172 -11.23 0.32 18.06
N ASP A 173 -12.15 0.51 17.10
CA ASP A 173 -13.26 -0.41 16.90
C ASP A 173 -12.77 -1.67 16.17
N PRO A 174 -12.98 -2.87 16.73
CA PRO A 174 -12.42 -4.09 16.18
C PRO A 174 -13.02 -4.47 14.83
N VAL A 175 -14.27 -4.11 14.56
CA VAL A 175 -14.93 -4.37 13.27
C VAL A 175 -14.32 -3.45 12.23
N GLU A 176 -14.32 -2.13 12.46
CA GLU A 176 -13.74 -1.13 11.57
C GLU A 176 -12.25 -1.40 11.30
N PHE A 177 -11.48 -1.83 12.32
CA PHE A 177 -10.08 -2.24 12.15
C PHE A 177 -9.92 -3.37 11.12
N VAL A 178 -10.79 -4.38 11.16
CA VAL A 178 -10.77 -5.48 10.18
C VAL A 178 -11.18 -4.98 8.79
N GLU A 179 -12.13 -4.05 8.69
CA GLU A 179 -12.47 -3.41 7.42
C GLU A 179 -11.27 -2.65 6.84
N GLN A 180 -10.57 -1.89 7.67
CA GLN A 180 -9.34 -1.17 7.31
C GLN A 180 -8.25 -2.13 6.83
N TYR A 181 -8.06 -3.27 7.50
CA TYR A 181 -7.08 -4.28 7.08
C TYR A 181 -7.41 -4.86 5.69
N PHE A 182 -8.66 -5.29 5.48
CA PHE A 182 -9.05 -5.86 4.19
C PHE A 182 -9.02 -4.83 3.06
N ASP A 183 -9.42 -3.59 3.33
CA ASP A 183 -9.27 -2.49 2.38
C ASP A 183 -7.78 -2.24 2.05
N PHE A 184 -6.91 -2.26 3.05
CA PHE A 184 -5.48 -2.04 2.86
C PHE A 184 -4.82 -3.13 1.99
N ILE A 185 -5.05 -4.41 2.28
CA ILE A 185 -4.45 -5.52 1.51
C ILE A 185 -5.03 -5.68 0.10
N THR A 186 -6.19 -5.09 -0.20
CA THR A 186 -6.78 -5.06 -1.56
C THR A 186 -6.25 -3.89 -2.40
N LYS A 187 -5.66 -2.86 -1.78
CA LYS A 187 -5.14 -1.66 -2.48
C LYS A 187 -3.62 -1.58 -2.48
N VAL A 188 -2.98 -1.88 -1.35
CA VAL A 188 -1.53 -1.76 -1.12
C VAL A 188 -0.86 -3.13 -1.13
N GLY A 189 -1.49 -4.12 -0.51
CA GLY A 189 -1.05 -5.52 -0.51
C GLY A 189 -0.47 -6.02 0.83
N PHE A 190 -0.30 -7.34 0.91
CA PHE A 190 0.11 -8.03 2.15
C PHE A 190 1.52 -7.65 2.59
N ASN A 191 2.45 -7.54 1.65
CA ASN A 191 3.87 -7.25 1.91
C ASN A 191 4.15 -5.82 2.41
N GLN A 192 3.11 -5.05 2.69
CA GLN A 192 3.20 -3.70 3.25
C GLN A 192 2.27 -3.54 4.48
N SER A 193 1.68 -4.64 4.96
CA SER A 193 0.65 -4.64 6.01
C SER A 193 1.17 -4.94 7.42
N ALA A 194 2.50 -4.96 7.63
CA ALA A 194 3.11 -5.24 8.94
C ALA A 194 2.53 -4.38 10.07
N SER A 195 2.17 -3.13 9.79
CA SER A 195 1.59 -2.19 10.76
C SER A 195 0.20 -2.60 11.28
N PHE A 196 -0.45 -3.60 10.70
CA PHE A 196 -1.70 -4.18 11.22
C PHE A 196 -1.48 -5.35 12.18
N TYR A 197 -0.26 -5.88 12.27
CA TYR A 197 0.04 -7.05 13.10
C TYR A 197 0.56 -6.65 14.48
N HIS A 198 0.13 -7.38 15.49
CA HIS A 198 0.58 -7.16 16.86
C HIS A 198 2.10 -7.40 16.96
N THR A 199 2.83 -6.48 17.57
CA THR A 199 4.31 -6.54 17.65
C THR A 199 4.82 -7.86 18.24
N ASP A 200 4.24 -8.32 19.36
CA ASP A 200 4.59 -9.61 19.96
C ASP A 200 4.39 -10.80 19.01
N ALA A 201 3.35 -10.80 18.18
CA ALA A 201 3.11 -11.88 17.24
C ALA A 201 4.25 -11.92 16.20
N ILE A 202 4.62 -10.76 15.65
CA ILE A 202 5.75 -10.64 14.71
C ILE A 202 7.03 -11.18 15.34
N ARG A 203 7.34 -10.78 16.58
CA ARG A 203 8.52 -11.25 17.31
C ARG A 203 8.50 -12.73 17.59
N GLU A 204 7.34 -13.29 17.93
CA GLU A 204 7.17 -14.73 18.13
C GLU A 204 7.44 -15.49 16.83
N LEU A 205 6.86 -15.08 15.71
CA LEU A 205 7.12 -15.69 14.40
C LEU A 205 8.60 -15.60 14.04
N LYS A 206 9.21 -14.42 14.22
CA LYS A 206 10.64 -14.22 13.99
C LYS A 206 11.47 -15.18 14.84
N SER A 207 11.16 -15.34 16.13
CA SER A 207 11.84 -16.29 17.02
C SER A 207 11.71 -17.73 16.53
N ILE A 208 10.52 -18.16 16.10
CA ILE A 208 10.27 -19.50 15.56
C ILE A 208 11.14 -19.75 14.32
N ILE A 209 11.18 -18.79 13.38
CA ILE A 209 12.03 -18.90 12.19
C ILE A 209 13.51 -18.99 12.58
N MET A 210 13.96 -18.16 13.53
CA MET A 210 15.34 -18.14 13.98
C MET A 210 15.78 -19.45 14.64
N GLU A 211 14.90 -20.08 15.43
CA GLU A 211 15.11 -21.40 16.01
C GLU A 211 15.10 -22.49 14.93
N GLY A 212 14.14 -22.44 14.00
CA GLY A 212 14.05 -23.39 12.89
C GLY A 212 15.28 -23.38 11.99
N LEU A 213 15.81 -22.19 11.66
CA LEU A 213 17.06 -22.04 10.91
C LEU A 213 18.27 -22.59 11.69
N GLN A 214 18.34 -22.34 12.99
CA GLN A 214 19.40 -22.86 13.85
C GLN A 214 19.40 -24.39 13.91
N ASN A 215 18.21 -24.99 13.92
CA ASN A 215 18.03 -26.44 13.97
C ASN A 215 18.08 -27.12 12.60
N GLY A 216 18.26 -26.36 11.50
CA GLY A 216 18.26 -26.89 10.14
C GLY A 216 16.92 -27.50 9.73
N ASN A 217 15.80 -26.97 10.22
CA ASN A 217 14.46 -27.44 9.86
C ASN A 217 14.17 -27.12 8.38
N GLN A 218 13.96 -28.16 7.57
CA GLN A 218 13.75 -28.02 6.13
C GLN A 218 12.52 -27.17 5.78
N ASN A 219 11.41 -27.30 6.51
CA ASN A 219 10.21 -26.51 6.24
C ASN A 219 10.47 -25.01 6.46
N VAL A 220 11.24 -24.68 7.52
CA VAL A 220 11.62 -23.29 7.80
C VAL A 220 12.60 -22.77 6.75
N LEU A 221 13.57 -23.58 6.32
CA LEU A 221 14.49 -23.22 5.23
C LEU A 221 13.73 -22.94 3.94
N ASP A 222 12.76 -23.77 3.57
CA ASP A 222 11.95 -23.58 2.37
C ASP A 222 11.12 -22.30 2.45
N ILE A 223 10.44 -22.06 3.57
CA ILE A 223 9.67 -20.83 3.81
C ILE A 223 10.56 -19.59 3.76
N VAL A 224 11.76 -19.65 4.37
CA VAL A 224 12.71 -18.53 4.36
C VAL A 224 13.25 -18.29 2.96
N ASN A 225 13.58 -19.33 2.21
CA ASN A 225 14.04 -19.19 0.82
C ASN A 225 12.96 -18.55 -0.07
N ILE A 226 11.68 -18.86 0.18
CA ILE A 226 10.57 -18.21 -0.51
C ILE A 226 10.47 -16.74 -0.08
N ALA A 227 10.36 -16.44 1.22
CA ALA A 227 10.15 -15.07 1.72
C ALA A 227 11.34 -14.12 1.45
N PHE A 228 12.56 -14.57 1.75
CA PHE A 228 13.77 -13.76 1.86
C PHE A 228 14.77 -14.03 0.72
N GLY A 229 14.48 -15.00 -0.14
CA GLY A 229 15.37 -15.43 -1.22
C GLY A 229 16.38 -16.50 -0.82
N THR A 230 16.96 -17.16 -1.82
CA THR A 230 17.95 -18.22 -1.62
C THR A 230 19.24 -17.65 -1.02
N GLY A 231 19.61 -18.10 0.17
CA GLY A 231 20.85 -17.70 0.84
C GLY A 231 20.72 -16.56 1.85
N ALA A 232 19.51 -16.18 2.24
CA ALA A 232 19.30 -15.28 3.37
C ALA A 232 19.93 -15.86 4.65
N ALA A 233 20.89 -15.13 5.24
CA ALA A 233 21.55 -15.59 6.45
C ALA A 233 20.64 -15.39 7.67
N ARG A 234 20.74 -16.31 8.62
CA ARG A 234 20.04 -16.21 9.91
C ARG A 234 20.38 -14.89 10.61
N GLU A 235 21.63 -14.46 10.54
CA GLU A 235 22.15 -13.24 11.14
C GLU A 235 21.52 -11.98 10.50
N ASP A 236 21.29 -12.00 9.19
CA ASP A 236 20.64 -10.90 8.47
C ASP A 236 19.19 -10.75 8.93
N ILE A 237 18.45 -11.87 9.01
CA ILE A 237 17.06 -11.88 9.49
C ILE A 237 17.01 -11.43 10.96
N ALA A 238 17.96 -11.85 11.80
CA ALA A 238 18.00 -11.49 13.22
C ALA A 238 17.97 -9.97 13.45
N VAL A 239 18.75 -9.24 12.66
CA VAL A 239 18.94 -7.79 12.84
C VAL A 239 17.89 -6.93 12.13
N MET A 240 16.99 -7.51 11.33
CA MET A 240 15.89 -6.78 10.70
C MET A 240 14.96 -6.16 11.74
N ASP A 241 14.47 -4.95 11.47
CA ASP A 241 13.33 -4.41 12.22
C ASP A 241 12.10 -5.32 12.10
N ASP A 242 11.24 -5.34 13.13
CA ASP A 242 10.07 -6.21 13.19
C ASP A 242 9.13 -5.97 11.98
N LYS A 243 8.89 -4.71 11.59
CA LYS A 243 8.03 -4.39 10.43
C LYS A 243 8.68 -4.82 9.11
N VAL A 244 9.98 -4.57 8.95
CA VAL A 244 10.74 -4.98 7.77
C VAL A 244 10.73 -6.49 7.60
N PHE A 245 10.96 -7.22 8.71
CA PHE A 245 10.87 -8.67 8.73
C PHE A 245 9.47 -9.14 8.29
N MET A 246 8.41 -8.59 8.88
CA MET A 246 7.04 -9.04 8.59
C MET A 246 6.62 -8.74 7.16
N ASN A 247 6.89 -7.53 6.66
CA ASN A 247 6.62 -7.15 5.27
C ASN A 247 7.38 -8.05 4.28
N THR A 248 8.64 -8.41 4.59
CA THR A 248 9.42 -9.33 3.77
C THR A 248 8.85 -10.75 3.83
N PHE A 249 8.49 -11.25 5.01
CA PHE A 249 7.86 -12.56 5.20
C PHE A 249 6.57 -12.68 4.40
N LEU A 250 5.73 -11.64 4.40
CA LEU A 250 4.46 -11.61 3.68
C LEU A 250 4.61 -11.63 2.15
N ASN A 251 5.80 -11.43 1.58
CA ASN A 251 6.05 -11.63 0.14
C ASN A 251 5.88 -13.08 -0.32
N ILE A 252 5.85 -14.06 0.59
CA ILE A 252 5.51 -15.45 0.26
C ILE A 252 4.22 -15.51 -0.54
N ARG A 253 3.24 -14.65 -0.25
CA ARG A 253 1.99 -14.60 -1.00
C ARG A 253 2.21 -14.22 -2.47
N LYS A 254 3.03 -13.19 -2.77
CA LYS A 254 3.39 -12.84 -4.16
C LYS A 254 3.91 -14.05 -4.92
N ILE A 255 4.82 -14.78 -4.29
CA ILE A 255 5.58 -15.84 -4.93
C ILE A 255 4.71 -17.08 -5.13
N THR A 256 3.85 -17.38 -4.16
CA THR A 256 2.98 -18.57 -4.19
C THR A 256 1.68 -18.35 -4.97
N GLN A 257 1.12 -17.14 -4.96
CA GLN A 257 -0.17 -16.81 -5.60
C GLN A 257 -0.04 -15.91 -6.83
N GLY A 258 1.17 -15.44 -7.17
CA GLY A 258 1.42 -14.53 -8.29
C GLY A 258 0.99 -13.08 -8.04
N SER A 259 0.44 -12.76 -6.86
CA SER A 259 -0.01 -11.41 -6.51
C SER A 259 0.13 -11.14 -5.01
N ASN A 260 0.50 -9.92 -4.67
CA ASN A 260 0.52 -9.41 -3.29
C ASN A 260 -0.77 -8.70 -2.89
N ILE A 261 -1.74 -8.61 -3.80
CA ILE A 261 -3.01 -7.91 -3.54
C ILE A 261 -4.11 -8.95 -3.37
N ALA A 262 -4.97 -8.76 -2.37
CA ALA A 262 -6.17 -9.58 -2.20
C ALA A 262 -7.19 -9.26 -3.30
N LYS A 263 -7.68 -10.28 -4.00
CA LYS A 263 -8.75 -10.13 -5.01
C LYS A 263 -10.12 -10.38 -4.37
N LEU A 264 -10.52 -9.46 -3.50
CA LEU A 264 -11.82 -9.51 -2.82
C LEU A 264 -12.87 -8.76 -3.64
N SER A 265 -13.95 -9.45 -3.98
CA SER A 265 -15.15 -8.85 -4.58
C SER A 265 -16.11 -8.28 -3.54
N SER A 266 -16.12 -8.86 -2.34
CA SER A 266 -16.80 -8.31 -1.16
C SER A 266 -16.24 -8.97 0.10
N PHE A 267 -16.38 -8.28 1.23
CA PHE A 267 -16.20 -8.86 2.56
C PHE A 267 -17.36 -8.40 3.46
N THR A 268 -17.69 -9.19 4.47
CA THR A 268 -18.72 -8.83 5.45
C THR A 268 -18.37 -9.46 6.79
N VAL A 269 -18.44 -8.69 7.87
CA VAL A 269 -18.34 -9.22 9.23
C VAL A 269 -19.66 -9.88 9.60
N ILE A 270 -19.61 -11.16 9.94
CA ILE A 270 -20.81 -11.96 10.28
C ILE A 270 -21.05 -11.94 11.78
N ASN A 271 -19.97 -12.05 12.55
CA ASN A 271 -20.04 -12.16 13.99
C ASN A 271 -18.71 -11.74 14.62
N ASP A 272 -18.77 -11.22 15.84
CA ASP A 272 -17.62 -10.98 16.69
C ASP A 272 -17.89 -11.49 18.11
N PHE A 273 -16.87 -12.02 18.77
CA PHE A 273 -16.97 -12.41 20.17
C PHE A 273 -15.61 -12.33 20.88
N ASP A 274 -15.67 -12.16 22.20
CA ASP A 274 -14.48 -12.06 23.05
C ASP A 274 -14.22 -13.41 23.72
N TYR A 275 -12.98 -13.88 23.69
CA TYR A 275 -12.57 -15.08 24.42
C TYR A 275 -11.10 -15.02 24.83
N GLN A 276 -10.80 -15.34 26.09
CA GLN A 276 -9.44 -15.37 26.64
C GLN A 276 -8.60 -14.09 26.38
N GLY A 277 -9.23 -12.91 26.44
CA GLY A 277 -8.55 -11.64 26.21
C GLY A 277 -8.21 -11.35 24.74
N GLN A 278 -8.81 -12.10 23.81
CA GLN A 278 -8.72 -11.90 22.37
C GLN A 278 -10.10 -11.64 21.79
N LYS A 279 -10.13 -10.91 20.67
CA LYS A 279 -11.33 -10.71 19.84
C LYS A 279 -11.28 -11.71 18.69
N TYR A 280 -12.39 -12.39 18.43
CA TYR A 280 -12.54 -13.28 17.29
C TYR A 280 -13.62 -12.70 16.38
N ILE A 281 -13.28 -12.46 15.12
CA ILE A 281 -14.17 -11.87 14.12
C ILE A 281 -14.31 -12.83 12.98
N THR A 282 -15.52 -13.34 12.78
CA THR A 282 -15.84 -14.18 11.62
C THR A 282 -16.20 -13.29 10.45
N VAL A 283 -15.44 -13.43 9.36
CA VAL A 283 -15.66 -12.70 8.12
C VAL A 283 -16.09 -13.65 7.01
N GLU A 284 -17.10 -13.25 6.25
CA GLU A 284 -17.38 -13.79 4.92
C GLU A 284 -16.58 -12.99 3.91
N LYS A 285 -15.86 -13.68 3.04
CA LYS A 285 -15.10 -13.08 1.93
C LYS A 285 -15.52 -13.73 0.64
N LYS A 286 -15.75 -12.93 -0.40
CA LYS A 286 -15.93 -13.42 -1.76
C LYS A 286 -14.68 -13.13 -2.56
N GLU A 287 -13.85 -14.14 -2.74
CA GLU A 287 -12.57 -14.02 -3.44
C GLU A 287 -12.72 -14.48 -4.89
N GLN A 288 -12.12 -13.72 -5.81
CA GLN A 288 -12.08 -14.06 -7.23
C GLN A 288 -10.83 -14.89 -7.56
N PHE A 289 -11.04 -16.10 -8.05
CA PHE A 289 -10.01 -17.00 -8.57
C PHE A 289 -10.26 -17.26 -10.06
N GLY A 290 -9.57 -16.53 -10.93
CA GLY A 290 -9.86 -16.51 -12.36
C GLY A 290 -11.27 -15.99 -12.61
N ASP A 291 -12.10 -16.76 -13.31
CA ASP A 291 -13.50 -16.40 -13.60
C ASP A 291 -14.49 -16.86 -12.52
N ARG A 292 -14.00 -17.47 -11.42
CA ARG A 292 -14.85 -18.00 -10.34
C ARG A 292 -14.79 -17.11 -9.11
N ILE A 293 -15.96 -16.89 -8.51
CA ILE A 293 -16.09 -16.24 -7.20
C ILE A 293 -16.37 -17.32 -6.17
N THR A 294 -15.50 -17.42 -5.17
CA THR A 294 -15.62 -18.38 -4.07
C THR A 294 -15.96 -17.65 -2.79
N THR A 295 -16.96 -18.14 -2.05
CA THR A 295 -17.26 -17.65 -0.70
C THR A 295 -16.40 -18.42 0.30
N GLN A 296 -15.65 -17.69 1.12
CA GLN A 296 -14.79 -18.22 2.17
C GLN A 296 -15.16 -17.60 3.50
N TYR A 297 -15.04 -18.39 4.56
CA TYR A 297 -15.21 -17.94 5.93
C TYR A 297 -13.84 -17.98 6.60
N GLU A 298 -13.43 -16.86 7.17
CA GLU A 298 -12.17 -16.75 7.92
C GLU A 298 -12.47 -16.23 9.32
N ILE A 299 -11.72 -16.71 10.31
CA ILE A 299 -11.75 -16.18 11.67
C ILE A 299 -10.51 -15.32 11.86
N ILE A 300 -10.71 -14.01 11.91
CA ILE A 300 -9.68 -13.05 12.26
C ILE A 300 -9.57 -12.99 13.77
N THR A 301 -8.35 -13.15 14.28
CA THR A 301 -8.08 -13.05 15.71
C THR A 301 -7.36 -11.74 15.99
N LEU A 302 -7.87 -10.94 16.90
CA LEU A 302 -7.24 -9.69 17.34
C LEU A 302 -6.77 -9.78 18.78
N LYS A 303 -5.66 -9.12 19.07
CA LYS A 303 -5.10 -8.94 20.40
C LYS A 303 -4.91 -7.44 20.64
N SER A 304 -5.20 -6.98 21.85
CA SER A 304 -5.04 -5.57 22.22
C SER A 304 -3.56 -5.18 22.32
N GLU A 305 -3.19 -4.05 21.72
CA GLU A 305 -1.90 -3.38 21.89
C GLU A 305 -2.16 -1.94 22.35
N GLY A 306 -2.13 -1.73 23.66
CA GLY A 306 -2.61 -0.48 24.26
C GLY A 306 -4.13 -0.33 24.09
N GLU A 307 -4.55 0.76 23.44
CA GLU A 307 -5.97 1.04 23.12
C GLU A 307 -6.39 0.48 21.76
N TYR A 308 -5.47 -0.09 20.98
CA TYR A 308 -5.72 -0.57 19.63
C TYR A 308 -5.93 -2.09 19.59
N TRP A 309 -6.71 -2.55 18.62
CA TRP A 309 -6.76 -3.96 18.25
C TRP A 309 -5.78 -4.21 17.10
N MET A 310 -5.02 -5.28 17.20
CA MET A 310 -4.03 -5.65 16.19
C MET A 310 -4.22 -7.11 15.80
N LEU A 311 -3.91 -7.46 14.54
CA LEU A 311 -3.97 -8.84 14.07
C LEU A 311 -3.04 -9.70 14.91
N ASN A 312 -3.62 -10.70 15.54
CA ASN A 312 -2.88 -11.79 16.13
C ASN A 312 -2.72 -12.88 15.07
N MET A 313 -1.50 -13.40 14.91
CA MET A 313 -1.29 -14.52 14.01
C MET A 313 -1.99 -15.76 14.57
N SER A 314 -2.83 -16.38 13.76
CA SER A 314 -3.50 -17.63 14.12
C SER A 314 -2.48 -18.72 14.44
N GLY A 315 -2.83 -19.62 15.37
CA GLY A 315 -1.99 -20.77 15.73
C GLY A 315 -1.61 -21.67 14.54
N ASP A 316 -2.32 -21.59 13.41
CA ASP A 316 -2.05 -22.37 12.20
C ASP A 316 -0.69 -22.06 11.55
N ILE A 317 -0.13 -20.86 11.74
CA ILE A 317 1.24 -20.57 11.29
C ILE A 317 2.27 -21.41 12.08
N LYS A 318 2.01 -21.67 13.38
CA LYS A 318 2.85 -22.55 14.20
C LYS A 318 2.79 -24.00 13.69
N ALA A 319 1.59 -24.46 13.36
CA ALA A 319 1.36 -25.79 12.79
C ALA A 319 2.01 -25.97 11.40
N LEU A 320 1.95 -24.94 10.54
CA LEU A 320 2.61 -24.92 9.21
C LEU A 320 4.14 -24.96 9.32
N LEU A 321 4.71 -24.40 10.40
CA LEU A 321 6.15 -24.40 10.67
C LEU A 321 6.63 -25.70 11.35
N GLY A 322 5.73 -26.67 11.58
CA GLY A 322 6.06 -27.99 12.12
C GLY A 322 6.39 -27.97 13.62
N MET A 323 5.82 -27.03 14.38
CA MET A 323 5.86 -26.97 15.85
C MET A 323 4.50 -27.27 16.45
#